data_AF-A0A3B8XQ88-F1
#
_entry.id   AF-A0A3B8XQ88-F1
#
_cell.length_a   1.000
_cell.length_b   1.000
_cell.length_c   1.000
_cell.angle_alpha   90.00
_cell.angle_beta   90.00
_cell.angle_gamma   90.00
#
_symmetry.space_group_name_H-M   'P 1'
#
loop_
_entity.id
_entity.type
_entity.pdbx_description
1 polymer ?
#
loop_
_entity_poly.entity_id
_entity_poly.type
_entity_poly.pdbx_seq_one_letter_code
_entity_poly.pdbx_strand_id
1 'polypeptide(L)' 'MSRDDFEEMQIQEQLTDLLSEGALDEGTPAYGIARKIIADGTKGLSVKQTKVLERVIFPALEDLEQGRELTRLIEKDGN' A
#
# COMPACT_ATOMS: atom_id res chain seq x y z
N MET A 1 -4.11 11.42 19.50
CA MET A 1 -3.82 10.39 18.49
C MET A 1 -2.56 9.70 18.93
N SER A 2 -2.62 8.38 19.09
CA SER A 2 -1.45 7.57 19.41
C SER A 2 -0.56 7.43 18.18
N ARG A 3 0.74 7.16 18.36
CA ARG A 3 1.67 6.93 17.25
C ARG A 3 1.17 5.82 16.31
N ASP A 4 0.59 4.77 16.88
CA ASP A 4 -0.01 3.64 16.15
C ASP A 4 -1.17 4.07 15.25
N ASP A 5 -1.98 5.05 15.66
CA ASP A 5 -3.11 5.55 14.85
C ASP A 5 -2.60 6.30 13.62
N PHE A 6 -1.47 7.00 13.75
CA PHE A 6 -0.85 7.75 12.65
C PHE A 6 -0.20 6.81 11.63
N GLU A 7 0.51 5.78 12.10
CA GLU A 7 1.12 4.75 11.24
C GLU A 7 0.03 3.94 10.51
N GLU A 8 -1.09 3.61 11.17
CA GLU A 8 -2.22 2.92 10.56
C GLU A 8 -2.88 3.78 9.46
N MET A 9 -3.05 5.09 9.70
CA MET A 9 -3.60 6.02 8.71
C MET A 9 -2.72 6.13 7.47
N GLN A 10 -1.39 6.18 7.63
CA GLN A 10 -0.45 6.22 6.50
C GLN A 10 -0.53 4.95 5.64
N ILE A 11 -0.61 3.78 6.28
CA ILE A 11 -0.75 2.52 5.55
C ILE A 11 -2.06 2.50 4.74
N GLN A 12 -3.17 2.99 5.30
CA GLN A 12 -4.45 3.04 4.58
C GLN A 12 -4.40 3.97 3.37
N GLU A 13 -3.73 5.12 3.49
CA GLU A 13 -3.53 6.06 2.38
C GLU A 13 -2.67 5.42 1.27
N GLN A 14 -1.52 4.85 1.63
CA GLN A 14 -0.63 4.17 0.70
C GLN A 14 -1.32 3.01 -0.03
N LEU A 15 -2.15 2.22 0.66
CA LEU A 15 -2.92 1.16 0.04
C LEU A 15 -4.00 1.70 -0.90
N THR A 16 -4.62 2.83 -0.57
CA THR A 16 -5.61 3.47 -1.44
C THR A 16 -4.97 3.92 -2.74
N ASP A 17 -3.78 4.50 -2.66
CA ASP A 17 -2.97 4.87 -3.83
C ASP A 17 -2.61 3.65 -4.67
N LEU A 18 -2.10 2.59 -4.04
CA LEU A 18 -1.73 1.33 -4.70
C LEU A 18 -2.91 0.73 -5.50
N LEU A 19 -4.12 0.77 -4.93
CA LEU A 19 -5.33 0.31 -5.62
C LEU A 19 -5.76 1.25 -6.75
N SER A 20 -5.64 2.57 -6.54
CA SER A 20 -6.06 3.58 -7.52
C SER A 20 -5.15 3.62 -8.75
N GLU A 21 -3.85 3.37 -8.56
CA GLU A 21 -2.87 3.26 -9.64
C GLU A 21 -2.94 1.91 -10.37
N GLY A 22 -3.77 0.97 -9.90
CA GLY A 22 -3.92 -0.35 -10.50
C GLY A 22 -2.70 -1.26 -10.29
N ALA A 23 -1.88 -0.99 -9.27
CA ALA A 23 -0.71 -1.81 -8.95
C ALA A 23 -1.09 -3.18 -8.35
N LEU A 24 -2.34 -3.36 -7.90
CA LEU A 24 -2.92 -4.65 -7.55
C LEU A 24 -4.11 -4.98 -8.45
N ASP A 25 -4.09 -6.17 -9.07
CA ASP A 25 -5.17 -6.64 -9.91
C ASP A 25 -6.45 -6.96 -9.12
N GLU A 26 -7.58 -6.43 -9.60
CA GLU A 26 -8.91 -6.73 -9.07
C GLU A 26 -9.19 -8.25 -9.14
N GLY A 27 -9.68 -8.82 -8.03
CA GLY A 27 -9.96 -10.25 -7.92
C GLY A 27 -8.80 -11.08 -7.36
N THR A 28 -7.62 -10.49 -7.14
CA THR A 28 -6.53 -11.17 -6.43
C THR A 28 -6.73 -11.16 -4.90
N PRO A 29 -6.14 -12.13 -4.18
CA PRO A 29 -6.13 -12.09 -2.72
C PRO A 29 -5.49 -10.82 -2.15
N ALA A 30 -4.46 -10.29 -2.80
CA ALA A 30 -3.79 -9.06 -2.37
C ALA A 30 -4.73 -7.85 -2.44
N TYR A 31 -5.48 -7.69 -3.53
CA TYR A 31 -6.48 -6.64 -3.68
C TYR A 31 -7.55 -6.71 -2.57
N GLY A 32 -8.08 -7.92 -2.31
CA GLY A 32 -9.07 -8.11 -1.24
C GLY A 32 -8.52 -7.81 0.16
N ILE A 33 -7.26 -8.13 0.42
CA ILE A 33 -6.59 -7.85 1.70
C ILE A 33 -6.31 -6.35 1.84
N ALA A 34 -5.83 -5.68 0.79
CA ALA A 34 -5.62 -4.23 0.79
C ALA A 34 -6.92 -3.48 1.09
N ARG A 35 -8.02 -3.83 0.43
CA ARG A 35 -9.36 -3.28 0.72
C ARG A 35 -9.81 -3.53 2.15
N LYS A 36 -9.53 -4.72 2.69
CA LYS A 36 -9.85 -5.03 4.08
C LYS A 36 -9.07 -4.14 5.05
N ILE A 37 -7.77 -3.91 4.81
CA ILE A 37 -6.94 -3.06 5.68
C ILE A 37 -7.39 -1.60 5.63
N ILE A 38 -7.80 -1.11 4.46
CA ILE A 38 -8.36 0.24 4.31
C ILE A 38 -9.65 0.40 5.13
N ALA A 39 -10.52 -0.62 5.14
CA ALA A 39 -11.81 -0.55 5.83
C ALA A 39 -11.71 -0.82 7.34
N ASP A 40 -10.98 -1.86 7.73
CA ASP A 40 -10.99 -2.43 9.09
C ASP A 40 -9.66 -2.21 9.84
N GLY A 41 -8.65 -1.65 9.18
CA GLY A 41 -7.29 -1.59 9.69
C GLY A 41 -6.55 -2.93 9.60
N THR A 42 -5.36 -2.98 10.20
CA THR A 42 -4.53 -4.21 10.19
C THR A 42 -4.96 -5.22 11.26
N LYS A 43 -5.83 -4.79 12.18
CA LYS A 43 -6.32 -5.60 13.30
C LYS A 43 -7.27 -6.68 12.78
N GLY A 44 -6.90 -7.94 12.99
CA GLY A 44 -7.72 -9.09 12.57
C GLY A 44 -7.32 -9.70 11.22
N LEU A 45 -6.14 -9.35 10.69
CA LEU A 45 -5.51 -10.16 9.66
C LEU A 45 -5.11 -11.52 10.23
N SER A 46 -5.46 -12.59 9.52
CA SER A 46 -4.95 -13.92 9.80
C SER A 46 -3.48 -14.02 9.40
N VAL A 47 -2.74 -14.99 9.96
CA VAL A 47 -1.34 -15.27 9.63
C VAL A 47 -1.11 -15.42 8.11
N LYS A 48 -2.08 -16.01 7.39
CA LYS A 48 -1.99 -16.14 5.93
C LYS A 48 -2.13 -14.78 5.22
N GLN A 49 -3.01 -13.92 5.71
CA GLN A 49 -3.19 -12.57 5.15
C GLN A 49 -2.00 -11.67 5.46
N THR A 50 -1.45 -11.75 6.68
CA THR A 50 -0.20 -11.05 7.04
C THR A 50 0.95 -11.44 6.11
N LYS A 51 1.07 -12.72 5.76
CA LYS A 51 2.09 -13.16 4.78
C LYS A 51 1.88 -12.58 3.38
N VAL A 52 0.62 -12.41 2.95
CA VAL A 52 0.33 -11.77 1.65
C VAL A 52 0.64 -10.28 1.72
N LEU A 53 0.31 -9.62 2.83
CA LEU A 53 0.67 -8.23 3.08
C LEU A 53 2.20 -8.04 2.97
N GLU A 54 2.97 -8.83 3.71
CA GLU A 54 4.44 -8.72 3.73
C GLU A 54 5.12 -9.10 2.41
N ARG A 55 4.60 -10.11 1.68
CA ARG A 55 5.28 -10.68 0.50
C ARG A 55 4.81 -10.14 -0.84
N VAL A 56 3.65 -9.49 -0.87
CA VAL A 56 3.04 -9.03 -2.13
C VAL A 56 2.72 -7.55 -2.05
N ILE A 57 2.03 -7.12 -1.00
CA ILE A 57 1.54 -5.74 -0.90
C ILE A 57 2.70 -4.78 -0.54
N PHE A 58 3.55 -5.11 0.43
CA PHE A 58 4.69 -4.27 0.80
C PHE A 58 5.70 -4.07 -0.34
N PRO A 59 6.11 -5.12 -1.09
CA PRO A 59 6.93 -4.91 -2.28
C PRO A 59 6.25 -4.02 -3.33
N ALA A 60 4.95 -4.21 -3.58
CA ALA A 60 4.22 -3.37 -4.54
C ALA A 60 4.16 -1.90 -4.11
N LEU A 61 4.08 -1.62 -2.79
CA LEU A 61 4.14 -0.27 -2.25
C LEU A 61 5.54 0.35 -2.43
N GLU A 62 6.59 -0.43 -2.18
CA GLU A 62 7.97 0.02 -2.38
C GLU A 62 8.24 0.34 -3.86
N ASP A 63 7.80 -0.52 -4.78
CA ASP A 63 7.92 -0.30 -6.23
C ASP A 63 7.18 0.99 -6.66
N LEU A 64 6.00 1.25 -6.11
CA LEU A 64 5.20 2.45 -6.38
C LEU A 64 5.87 3.71 -5.83
N GLU A 65 6.44 3.65 -4.62
CA GLU A 65 7.19 4.76 -4.03
C GLU A 65 8.46 5.08 -4.82
N GLN A 66 9.23 4.05 -5.21
CA GLN A 66 10.41 4.20 -6.06
C GLN A 66 10.05 4.78 -7.44
N GLY A 67 8.95 4.33 -8.05
CA GLY A 67 8.44 4.88 -9.32
C GLY A 67 8.07 6.37 -9.20
N ARG A 68 7.45 6.76 -8.08
CA ARG A 68 7.12 8.16 -7.78
C ARG A 68 8.39 8.99 -7.54
N GLU A 69 9.39 8.46 -6.85
CA GLU A 69 10.67 9.15 -6.63
C GLU A 69 11.42 9.39 -7.95
N LEU A 70 11.51 8.37 -8.82
CA LEU A 70 12.09 8.51 -10.15
C LEU A 70 11.37 9.56 -11.00
N THR A 71 10.04 9.58 -10.97
CA THR A 71 9.23 10.59 -11.68
C THR A 71 9.52 12.00 -11.17
N ARG A 72 9.60 12.19 -9.84
CA ARG A 72 9.96 13.50 -9.26
C ARG A 72 11.36 13.96 -9.64
N LEU A 73 12.34 13.05 -9.71
CA LEU A 73 13.70 13.39 -10.14
C LEU A 73 13.71 13.86 -11.60
N ILE A 74 12.96 13.18 -12.48
CA ILE A 74 12.82 13.57 -13.89
C ILE A 74 12.13 14.94 -14.03
N GLU A 75 11.08 15.22 -13.25
CA GLU A 75 10.39 16.52 -13.26
C GLU A 75 11.26 17.66 -12.69
N LYS A 76 12.10 17.36 -11.69
CA LYS A 76 12.99 18.33 -11.06
C LYS A 76 14.18 18.73 -11.95
N ASP A 77 14.68 17.80 -12.77
CA ASP A 77 15.79 18.06 -13.71
C ASP A 77 15.30 18.67 -15.04
N GLY A 78 13.99 18.70 -15.28
CA GLY A 78 13.35 19.25 -16.48
C GLY A 78 12.98 20.74 -16.42
N ASN A 79 13.33 21.46 -15.33
CA ASN A 79 13.06 22.90 -15.14
C ASN A 79 14.34 23.67 -14.78
#